data_AF-A0A832W5V1-F1
#
_entry.id   AF-A0A832W5V1-F1
#
_cell.length_a   1.000
_cell.length_b   1.000
_cell.length_c   1.000
_cell.angle_alpha   90.00
_cell.angle_beta   90.00
_cell.angle_gamma   90.00
#
_symmetry.space_group_name_H-M   'P 1'
#
loop_
_entity.id
_entity.type
_entity.pdbx_description
1 polymer ?
#
loop_
_entity_poly.entity_id
_entity_poly.type
_entity_poly.pdbx_seq_one_letter_code
_entity_poly.pdbx_strand_id
1 'polypeptide(L)' 'MVHHLHKKCFELKKGQKLVCDDCSFELTVVRECDKTCESEGCCEINEFKCCGKPMNLAE' A
#
# COMPACT_ATOMS: atom_id res chain seq x y z
N MET A 1 -1.82 -13.01 -14.41
CA MET A 1 -1.61 -13.37 -12.99
C MET A 1 -1.79 -12.10 -12.20
N VAL A 2 -2.79 -12.02 -11.33
CA VAL A 2 -3.03 -10.83 -10.50
C VAL A 2 -2.10 -10.94 -9.29
N HIS A 3 -1.05 -10.12 -9.25
CA HIS A 3 -0.14 -10.08 -8.11
C HIS A 3 -0.82 -9.29 -6.98
N HIS A 4 -1.51 -9.98 -6.08
CA HIS A 4 -2.01 -9.37 -4.86
C HIS A 4 -0.82 -8.83 -4.05
N LEU A 5 -0.75 -7.52 -3.89
CA LEU A 5 0.38 -6.83 -3.29
C LEU A 5 0.30 -6.91 -1.76
N HIS A 6 0.86 -7.98 -1.17
CA HIS A 6 1.17 -8.05 0.26
C HIS A 6 2.44 -7.24 0.55
N LYS A 7 2.38 -5.91 0.42
CA LYS A 7 3.49 -5.03 0.79
C LYS A 7 3.24 -4.33 2.12
N LYS A 8 4.26 -4.36 2.97
CA LYS A 8 4.27 -3.62 4.24
C LYS A 8 4.53 -2.15 4.00
N CYS A 9 4.08 -1.29 4.91
CA CYS A 9 4.18 0.16 4.78
C CYS A 9 5.63 0.64 4.53
N PHE A 10 6.62 0.08 5.23
CA PHE A 10 8.04 0.44 5.07
C PHE A 10 8.68 -0.01 3.74
N GLU A 11 7.99 -0.84 2.96
CA GLU A 11 8.45 -1.28 1.63
C GLU A 11 8.02 -0.32 0.52
N LEU A 12 7.14 0.62 0.84
CA LEU A 12 6.64 1.63 -0.07
C LEU A 12 7.60 2.82 -0.16
N LYS A 13 7.78 3.32 -1.38
CA LYS A 13 8.70 4.42 -1.73
C LYS A 13 7.94 5.69 -2.04
N LYS A 14 8.53 6.85 -1.71
CA LYS A 14 7.89 8.15 -1.95
C LYS A 14 7.61 8.30 -3.44
N GLY A 15 6.39 8.75 -3.74
CA GLY A 15 5.90 8.90 -5.11
C GLY A 15 5.24 7.65 -5.70
N GLN A 16 5.39 6.48 -5.06
CA GLN A 16 4.62 5.31 -5.47
C GLN A 16 3.12 5.54 -5.26
N LYS A 17 2.34 4.94 -6.14
CA LYS A 17 0.89 5.02 -6.13
C LYS A 17 0.29 3.64 -5.94
N LEU A 18 -0.75 3.56 -5.11
CA LEU A 18 -1.60 2.38 -4.96
C LEU A 18 -2.95 2.69 -5.59
N VAL A 19 -3.49 1.78 -6.39
CA VAL A 19 -4.75 1.96 -7.13
C VAL A 19 -5.73 0.85 -6.76
N CYS A 20 -6.99 1.22 -6.61
CA CYS A 20 -8.10 0.28 -6.52
C CYS A 20 -8.76 0.12 -7.90
N ASP A 21 -8.65 -1.06 -8.49
CA ASP A 21 -9.22 -1.34 -9.82
C ASP A 21 -10.76 -1.27 -9.85
N ASP A 22 -11.43 -1.47 -8.70
CA ASP A 22 -12.89 -1.53 -8.63
C ASP A 22 -13.54 -0.12 -8.65
N CYS A 23 -12.89 0.88 -8.03
CA CYS A 23 -13.45 2.23 -7.91
C CYS A 23 -12.53 3.35 -8.44
N SER A 24 -11.37 2.99 -9.00
CA SER A 24 -10.35 3.94 -9.50
C SER A 24 -9.78 4.89 -8.42
N PHE A 25 -9.91 4.54 -7.14
CA PHE A 25 -9.32 5.32 -6.06
C PHE A 25 -7.80 5.14 -6.01
N GLU A 26 -7.07 6.25 -5.85
CA GLU A 26 -5.60 6.27 -5.78
C GLU A 26 -5.11 6.76 -4.42
N LEU A 27 -4.10 6.08 -3.86
CA LEU A 27 -3.27 6.56 -2.76
C LEU A 27 -1.88 6.88 -3.28
N THR A 28 -1.27 7.96 -2.80
CA THR A 28 0.12 8.31 -3.12
C THR A 28 0.96 8.31 -1.85
N VAL A 29 2.11 7.66 -1.91
CA VAL A 29 3.08 7.62 -0.81
C VAL A 29 3.81 8.97 -0.75
N VAL A 30 3.44 9.81 0.21
CA VAL A 30 4.05 11.15 0.37
C VAL A 30 5.35 11.14 1.17
N ARG A 31 5.55 10.11 2.00
CA ARG A 31 6.71 9.93 2.87
C ARG A 31 6.99 8.44 3.07
N GLU A 32 8.26 8.06 3.04
CA GLU A 32 8.70 6.69 3.35
C GLU A 32 8.80 6.49 4.85
N CYS A 33 8.48 5.27 5.28
CA CYS A 33 8.76 4.79 6.62
C CYS A 33 9.95 3.81 6.59
N ASP A 34 10.62 3.63 7.72
CA ASP A 34 11.60 2.57 7.89
C ASP A 34 11.00 1.38 8.67
N LYS A 35 11.77 0.31 8.86
CA LYS A 35 11.28 -0.89 9.55
C LYS A 35 10.89 -0.65 11.02
N THR A 36 11.31 0.46 11.63
CA THR A 36 10.94 0.75 13.03
C THR A 36 9.45 1.02 13.17
N CYS A 37 8.77 1.40 12.08
CA CYS A 37 7.33 1.61 12.09
C CYS A 37 6.50 0.31 12.10
N GLU A 38 7.11 -0.89 12.02
CA GLU A 38 6.37 -2.15 11.86
C GLU A 38 5.37 -2.43 13.01
N SER A 39 5.64 -1.89 14.20
CA SER A 39 4.74 -1.94 15.36
C SER A 39 3.96 -0.64 15.59
N GLU A 40 3.85 0.22 14.58
CA GLU A 40 3.18 1.52 14.67
C GLU A 40 1.88 1.53 13.88
N GLY A 41 0.78 1.11 14.51
CA GLY A 41 -0.58 1.42 14.05
C GLY A 41 -0.85 1.06 12.59
N CYS A 42 -0.93 2.06 11.69
CA CYS A 42 -1.23 1.84 10.27
C CYS A 42 -0.17 0.97 9.55
N CYS A 43 1.03 0.88 10.10
CA CYS A 43 2.13 0.11 9.54
C CYS A 43 2.13 -1.37 9.99
N GLU A 44 1.31 -1.75 10.97
CA GLU A 44 1.05 -3.15 11.33
C GLU A 44 0.23 -3.89 10.26
N ILE A 45 -0.39 -3.11 9.37
CA ILE A 45 -1.21 -3.62 8.27
C ILE A 45 -0.29 -4.15 7.16
N ASN A 46 -0.49 -5.41 6.77
CA ASN A 46 0.29 -6.09 5.74
C ASN A 46 -0.23 -5.85 4.30
N GLU A 47 -1.38 -5.18 4.15
CA GLU A 47 -2.02 -4.90 2.87
C GLU A 47 -2.95 -3.68 2.95
N PHE A 48 -2.83 -2.74 2.00
CA PHE A 48 -3.77 -1.63 1.87
C PHE A 48 -5.01 -2.13 1.13
N LYS A 49 -6.19 -2.08 1.77
CA LYS A 49 -7.46 -2.54 1.17
C LYS A 49 -8.35 -1.39 0.73
N CYS A 50 -8.99 -1.58 -0.42
CA CYS A 50 -10.08 -0.75 -0.90
C CYS A 50 -11.12 -1.66 -1.58
N CYS A 51 -12.41 -1.37 -1.42
CA CYS A 51 -13.50 -2.22 -1.93
C CYS A 51 -13.43 -3.70 -1.48
N GLY A 52 -12.85 -3.98 -0.30
CA GLY A 52 -12.70 -5.34 0.24
C GLY A 52 -11.58 -6.16 -0.40
N LYS A 53 -10.80 -5.58 -1.31
CA LYS A 53 -9.65 -6.21 -1.99
C LYS A 53 -8.35 -5.44 -1.72
N PRO A 54 -7.18 -6.08 -1.82
CA PRO A 54 -5.91 -5.36 -1.76
C PRO A 54 -5.76 -4.42 -2.95
N MET A 55 -5.19 -3.24 -2.71
CA MET A 55 -4.83 -2.27 -3.73
C MET A 55 -3.54 -2.70 -4.44
N ASN A 56 -3.39 -2.30 -5.70
CA ASN A 56 -2.24 -2.63 -6.55
C ASN A 56 -1.27 -1.46 -6.65
N LEU A 57 0.03 -1.73 -6.80
CA LEU A 57 0.99 -0.69 -7.13
C LEU A 57 0.79 -0.27 -8.59
N ALA A 58 0.62 1.02 -8.85
CA ALA A 58 0.72 1.53 -10.22
C ALA A 58 2.20 1.54 -10.63
N GLU A 59 2.51 0.90 -11.75
CA GLU A 59 3.83 0.91 -12.38
C GLU A 59 4.22 2.31 -12.89
#